data_AF-A0AAW5MZI5-F1
#
_entry.id   AF-A0AAW5MZI5-F1
#
_cell.length_a   1.000
_cell.length_b   1.000
_cell.length_c   1.000
_cell.angle_alpha   90.00
_cell.angle_beta   90.00
_cell.angle_gamma   90.00
#
_symmetry.space_group_name_H-M   'P 1'
#
loop_
_entity.id
_entity.type
_entity.pdbx_description
1 polymer ?
#
loop_
_entity_poly.entity_id
_entity_poly.type
_entity_poly.pdbx_seq_one_letter_code
_entity_poly.pdbx_strand_id
1 'polypeptide(L)'
;SDPNDNRLGGELLRQLVRTDHSNIRVLSMYAFNAFEQQRFGEAVAAWEMMLKLLPANDTRRAVIERSIAQAMQHLSPQESK
;
A
#
# COMPACT_ATOMS: atom_id res chain seq x y z
N SER A 1 -16.48 -10.49 1.46
CA SER A 1 -16.16 -9.65 2.62
C SER A 1 -17.09 -8.46 2.66
N ASP A 2 -17.57 -8.09 3.85
CA ASP A 2 -18.39 -6.89 4.03
C ASP A 2 -17.51 -5.62 3.87
N PRO A 3 -17.97 -4.59 3.16
CA PRO A 3 -17.26 -3.30 3.09
C PRO A 3 -16.91 -2.69 4.46
N ASN A 4 -17.73 -2.93 5.49
CA ASN A 4 -17.45 -2.49 6.85
C ASN A 4 -16.26 -3.23 7.47
N ASP A 5 -16.18 -4.54 7.29
CA ASP A 5 -15.06 -5.34 7.79
C ASP A 5 -13.74 -4.90 7.14
N ASN A 6 -13.76 -4.62 5.84
CA ASN A 6 -12.59 -4.15 5.11
C ASN A 6 -12.10 -2.78 5.61
N ARG A 7 -13.04 -1.89 5.95
CA ARG A 7 -12.73 -0.57 6.52
C ARG A 7 -12.17 -0.68 7.93
N LEU A 8 -12.80 -1.46 8.80
CA LEU A 8 -12.33 -1.70 10.17
C LEU A 8 -10.96 -2.37 10.20
N GLY A 9 -10.76 -3.40 9.37
CA GLY A 9 -9.46 -4.05 9.20
C GLY A 9 -8.40 -3.09 8.67
N GLY A 10 -8.77 -2.16 7.79
CA GLY A 10 -7.90 -1.10 7.29
C GLY A 10 -7.41 -0.14 8.37
N GLU A 11 -8.30 0.28 9.27
CA GLU A 11 -7.93 1.14 10.41
C GLU A 11 -7.00 0.41 11.39
N LEU A 12 -7.24 -0.87 11.67
CA LEU A 12 -6.33 -1.67 12.50
C LEU A 12 -4.94 -1.78 11.86
N LEU A 13 -4.89 -2.05 10.55
CA LEU A 13 -3.63 -2.09 9.81
C LEU A 13 -2.91 -0.74 9.85
N ARG A 14 -3.62 0.38 9.71
CA ARG A 14 -3.07 1.73 9.84
C ARG A 14 -2.48 1.97 11.24
N GLN A 15 -3.17 1.54 12.30
CA GLN A 15 -2.67 1.64 13.68
C GLN A 15 -1.41 0.81 13.90
N LEU A 16 -1.37 -0.41 13.36
CA LEU A 16 -0.19 -1.28 13.45
C LEU A 16 1.01 -0.70 12.70
N VAL A 17 0.81 -0.16 11.48
CA VAL A 17 1.86 0.55 10.74
C VAL A 17 2.42 1.70 11.56
N ARG A 18 1.59 2.47 12.29
CA ARG A 18 2.02 3.59 13.15
C ARG A 18 2.77 3.16 14.41
N THR A 19 2.67 1.90 14.81
CA THR A 19 3.29 1.37 16.03
C THR A 19 4.60 0.65 15.68
N ASP A 20 4.61 -0.07 14.57
CA ASP A 20 5.79 -0.73 14.02
C ASP A 20 5.89 -0.46 12.51
N HIS A 21 6.69 0.56 12.19
CA HIS A 21 6.91 1.03 10.83
C HIS A 21 7.85 0.10 10.04
N SER A 22 8.38 -0.97 10.66
CA SER A 22 9.36 -1.86 10.05
C SER A 22 8.79 -3.21 9.61
N ASN A 23 7.56 -3.52 10.04
CA ASN A 23 6.95 -4.81 9.73
C ASN A 23 6.43 -4.87 8.30
N ILE A 24 7.25 -5.43 7.40
CA ILE A 24 6.93 -5.62 5.98
C ILE A 24 5.58 -6.30 5.76
N ARG A 25 5.17 -7.24 6.61
CA ARG A 25 3.88 -7.94 6.45
C ARG A 25 2.71 -7.01 6.70
N VAL A 26 2.78 -6.22 7.77
CA VAL A 26 1.73 -5.24 8.11
C VAL A 26 1.66 -4.17 7.02
N LEU A 27 2.81 -3.67 6.55
CA LEU A 27 2.88 -2.73 5.42
C LEU A 27 2.24 -3.30 4.15
N SER A 28 2.53 -4.56 3.78
CA SER A 28 1.90 -5.21 2.63
C SER A 28 0.37 -5.28 2.75
N MET A 29 -0.14 -5.70 3.91
CA MET A 29 -1.58 -5.83 4.13
C MET A 29 -2.27 -4.47 4.12
N TYR A 30 -1.66 -3.45 4.75
CA TYR A 30 -2.17 -2.09 4.76
C TYR A 30 -2.20 -1.49 3.34
N ALA A 31 -1.11 -1.63 2.58
CA ALA A 31 -1.02 -1.10 1.22
C ALA A 31 -2.08 -1.73 0.30
N PHE A 32 -2.25 -3.06 0.39
CA PHE A 32 -3.27 -3.77 -0.38
C PHE A 32 -4.69 -3.32 0.02
N ASN A 33 -4.99 -3.25 1.31
CA ASN A 33 -6.28 -2.76 1.81
C ASN A 33 -6.56 -1.31 1.38
N ALA A 34 -5.54 -0.45 1.38
CA ALA A 34 -5.64 0.93 0.94
C ALA A 34 -5.94 1.01 -0.57
N PHE A 35 -5.23 0.22 -1.38
CA PHE A 35 -5.45 0.15 -2.83
C PHE A 35 -6.88 -0.30 -3.18
N GLU A 36 -7.34 -1.40 -2.57
CA GLU A 36 -8.70 -1.93 -2.76
C GLU A 36 -9.80 -0.93 -2.36
N GLN A 37 -9.50 -0.06 -1.39
CA GLN A 37 -10.40 1.01 -0.95
C GLN A 37 -10.18 2.34 -1.70
N GLN A 38 -9.46 2.32 -2.82
CA GLN A 38 -9.13 3.49 -3.64
C GLN A 38 -8.37 4.60 -2.89
N ARG A 39 -7.77 4.27 -1.76
CA ARG A 39 -6.89 5.15 -0.97
C ARG A 39 -5.47 5.10 -1.55
N PHE A 40 -5.34 5.43 -2.82
CA PHE A 40 -4.11 5.21 -3.59
C PHE A 40 -2.88 5.91 -3.00
N GLY A 41 -3.05 7.11 -2.42
CA GLY A 41 -1.95 7.83 -1.76
C GLY A 41 -1.39 7.08 -0.54
N GLU A 42 -2.26 6.45 0.26
CA GLU A 42 -1.85 5.63 1.40
C GLU A 42 -1.16 4.34 0.94
N ALA A 43 -1.66 3.72 -0.13
CA ALA A 43 -1.06 2.52 -0.71
C ALA A 43 0.38 2.79 -1.21
N VAL A 44 0.57 3.89 -1.96
CA VAL A 44 1.89 4.32 -2.44
C VAL A 44 2.86 4.55 -1.29
N ALA A 45 2.46 5.32 -0.27
CA ALA A 45 3.33 5.64 0.86
C ALA A 45 3.80 4.36 1.61
N ALA A 46 2.91 3.39 1.79
CA ALA A 46 3.23 2.11 2.42
C ALA A 46 4.20 1.27 1.58
N TRP A 47 3.99 1.18 0.27
CA TRP A 47 4.90 0.48 -0.65
C TRP A 47 6.28 1.14 -0.75
N GLU A 48 6.35 2.46 -0.77
CA GLU A 48 7.63 3.19 -0.72
C GLU A 48 8.40 2.89 0.58
N MET A 49 7.69 2.81 1.72
CA MET A 49 8.30 2.40 2.99
C MET A 49 8.85 0.98 2.92
N MET A 50 8.13 0.05 2.29
CA MET A 50 8.63 -1.31 2.06
C MET A 50 9.91 -1.31 1.22
N LEU A 51 9.99 -0.52 0.13
CA LEU A 51 11.21 -0.45 -0.70
C LEU A 51 12.43 0.10 0.05
N LYS A 52 12.22 0.97 1.05
CA LYS A 52 13.29 1.48 1.93
C LYS A 52 13.81 0.43 2.90
N LEU A 53 12.97 -0.52 3.30
CA LEU A 53 13.28 -1.55 4.29
C LEU A 53 13.80 -2.85 3.65
N LEU A 54 13.36 -3.15 2.44
CA LEU A 54 13.78 -4.35 1.72
C LEU A 54 15.24 -4.25 1.26
N PRO A 55 16.01 -5.36 1.27
CA PRO A 55 17.30 -5.44 0.59
C PRO A 55 17.17 -5.11 -0.89
N ALA A 56 18.23 -4.59 -1.52
CA ALA A 56 18.21 -4.19 -2.93
C ALA A 56 17.98 -5.37 -3.90
N ASN A 57 18.37 -6.58 -3.53
CA ASN A 57 18.21 -7.81 -4.31
C ASN A 57 16.95 -8.60 -3.96
N ASP A 58 16.05 -8.06 -3.12
CA ASP A 58 14.81 -8.74 -2.76
C ASP A 58 13.86 -8.80 -3.97
N THR A 59 13.38 -10.00 -4.28
CA THR A 59 12.52 -10.25 -5.46
C THR A 59 11.17 -9.54 -5.37
N ARG A 60 10.72 -9.17 -4.16
CA ARG A 60 9.45 -8.46 -3.96
C ARG A 60 9.51 -7.01 -4.42
N ARG A 61 10.69 -6.40 -4.55
CA ARG A 61 10.81 -5.00 -5.00
C ARG A 61 10.12 -4.77 -6.34
N ALA A 62 10.32 -5.68 -7.30
CA ALA A 62 9.77 -5.55 -8.64
C ALA A 62 8.23 -5.53 -8.67
N VAL A 63 7.56 -6.30 -7.80
CA VAL A 63 6.08 -6.25 -7.71
C VAL A 63 5.62 -4.98 -7.02
N ILE A 64 6.33 -4.54 -5.97
CA ILE A 64 6.00 -3.31 -5.23
C ILE A 64 6.13 -2.08 -6.13
N GLU A 65 7.18 -1.98 -6.94
CA GLU A 65 7.40 -0.90 -7.91
C GLU A 65 6.26 -0.84 -8.94
N ARG A 66 5.80 -1.99 -9.44
CA ARG A 66 4.65 -2.07 -10.36
C ARG A 66 3.36 -1.63 -9.67
N SER A 67 3.13 -2.04 -8.44
CA SER A 67 1.94 -1.64 -7.66
C SER A 67 1.92 -0.13 -7.40
N ILE A 68 3.07 0.49 -7.10
CA ILE A 68 3.21 1.95 -7.00
C ILE A 68 2.85 2.61 -8.33
N ALA A 69 3.41 2.12 -9.44
CA ALA A 69 3.12 2.68 -10.77
C ALA A 69 1.62 2.64 -11.08
N GLN A 70 0.95 1.51 -10.79
CA GLN A 70 -0.50 1.38 -10.98
C GLN A 70 -1.30 2.36 -10.11
N ALA A 71 -0.98 2.48 -8.81
CA ALA A 71 -1.68 3.44 -7.95
C ALA A 71 -1.45 4.90 -8.35
N MET A 72 -0.25 5.24 -8.84
CA MET A 72 0.04 6.58 -9.36
C MET A 72 -0.77 6.91 -10.62
N GLN A 73 -1.11 5.92 -11.45
CA GLN A 73 -2.02 6.13 -12.60
C GLN A 73 -3.43 6.51 -12.16
N HIS A 74 -3.87 6.09 -10.98
CA HIS A 74 -5.16 6.49 -10.41
C HIS A 74 -5.12 7.83 -9.68
N LEU A 75 -3.95 8.25 -9.19
CA LEU A 75 -3.74 9.56 -8.55
C LEU A 75 -3.58 10.70 -9.56
N SER A 76 -2.99 10.40 -10.72
CA SER A 76 -2.95 11.34 -11.82
C SER A 76 -4.38 11.51 -12.36
N PRO A 77 -4.91 12.74 -12.49
CA PRO A 77 -6.16 12.93 -13.20
C PRO A 77 -5.98 12.27 -14.57
N GLN A 78 -6.77 11.24 -14.86
CA GLN A 78 -6.79 10.62 -16.18
C GLN A 78 -6.99 11.76 -17.16
N GLU A 79 -5.96 12.07 -17.95
CA GLU A 79 -6.12 12.97 -19.09
C GLU A 79 -7.20 12.34 -19.95
N SER A 80 -8.41 12.87 -19.76
CA SER A 80 -9.60 12.49 -20.48
C SER A 80 -9.33 12.88 -21.92
N LYS A 81 -9.03 11.89 -22.77
CA LYS A 81 -9.15 12.04 -24.20
C LYS A 81 -10.61 11.92 -24.62
#